data_AF-T0ZLW7-F1
#
_entry.id   AF-T0ZLW7-F1
#
_cell.length_a   1.000
_cell.length_b   1.000
_cell.length_c   1.000
_cell.angle_alpha   90.00
_cell.angle_beta   90.00
_cell.angle_gamma   90.00
#
_symmetry.space_group_name_H-M   'P 1'
#
loop_
_entity.id
_entity.type
_entity.pdbx_description
1 polymer ?
#
loop_
_entity_poly.entity_id
_entity_poly.type
_entity_poly.pdbx_seq_one_letter_code
_entity_poly.pdbx_strand_id
1 'polypeptide(L)'
;ADLVTHWEERLEVLDGKGMIVAISRKAAVALYDEIIKLRPDWHDPDVNEGAIKIVMTSPASDPPELRAHALSAAQKKTLEKRLKD
;
A
#
# COMPACT_ATOMS: atom_id res chain seq x y z
N ALA A 1 20.01 -4.63 2.45
CA ALA A 1 19.10 -4.82 1.30
C ALA A 1 18.02 -3.75 1.39
N ASP A 2 17.66 -3.15 0.26
CA ASP A 2 16.48 -2.30 0.16
C ASP A 2 15.22 -3.16 0.43
N LEU A 3 14.15 -2.54 0.93
CA LEU A 3 12.90 -3.21 1.30
C LEU A 3 12.28 -3.92 0.09
N VAL A 4 12.33 -3.29 -1.08
CA VAL A 4 11.78 -3.84 -2.33
C VAL A 4 12.57 -5.07 -2.79
N THR A 5 13.91 -4.98 -2.82
CA THR A 5 14.78 -6.11 -3.18
C THR A 5 14.57 -7.30 -2.23
N HIS A 6 14.51 -7.05 -0.92
CA HIS A 6 14.31 -8.12 0.04
C HIS A 6 12.93 -8.78 -0.10
N TRP A 7 11.90 -8.01 -0.45
CA TRP A 7 10.56 -8.56 -0.69
C TRP A 7 10.54 -9.46 -1.92
N GLU A 8 11.23 -9.07 -3.00
CA GLU A 8 11.29 -9.85 -4.24
C GLU A 8 12.04 -11.16 -4.08
N GLU A 9 13.19 -11.15 -3.41
CA GLU A 9 13.94 -12.38 -3.08
C GLU A 9 13.06 -13.37 -2.28
N ARG A 10 12.17 -12.86 -1.42
CA ARG A 10 11.23 -13.71 -0.68
C ARG A 10 10.13 -14.27 -1.58
N LEU A 11 9.61 -13.49 -2.51
CA LEU A 11 8.57 -13.93 -3.44
C LEU A 11 9.05 -15.03 -4.39
N GLU A 12 10.36 -15.10 -4.70
CA GLU A 12 10.92 -16.22 -5.48
C GLU A 12 10.79 -17.58 -4.78
N VAL A 13 10.66 -17.58 -3.45
CA VAL A 13 10.64 -18.80 -2.63
C VAL A 13 9.25 -19.09 -2.09
N LEU A 14 8.49 -18.06 -1.74
CA LEU A 14 7.18 -18.19 -1.14
C LEU A 14 6.26 -17.03 -1.55
N ASP A 15 5.15 -17.38 -2.20
CA ASP A 15 4.05 -16.44 -2.40
C ASP A 15 3.47 -16.04 -1.04
N GLY A 16 3.38 -14.73 -0.80
CA GLY A 16 2.90 -14.22 0.46
C GLY A 16 2.46 -12.77 0.38
N LYS A 17 1.77 -12.33 1.42
CA LYS A 17 1.34 -10.94 1.58
C LYS A 17 2.04 -10.33 2.78
N GLY A 18 2.47 -9.08 2.63
CA GLY A 18 3.19 -8.33 3.64
C GLY A 18 2.41 -7.09 4.08
N MET A 19 2.66 -6.64 5.31
CA MET A 19 2.14 -5.38 5.82
C MET A 19 3.29 -4.57 6.40
N ILE A 20 3.43 -3.32 5.91
CA ILE A 20 4.43 -2.38 6.40
C ILE A 20 3.74 -1.39 7.32
N VAL A 21 4.24 -1.27 8.55
CA VAL A 21 3.73 -0.31 9.54
C VAL A 21 4.65 0.91 9.56
N ALA A 22 4.11 2.07 9.15
CA ALA A 22 4.83 3.34 9.20
C ALA A 22 4.48 4.14 10.45
N ILE A 23 5.42 4.94 10.94
CA ILE A 23 5.26 5.79 12.13
C ILE A 23 4.20 6.89 11.97
N SER A 24 3.91 7.32 10.74
CA SER A 24 2.92 8.35 10.45
C SER A 24 2.29 8.16 9.07
N ARG A 25 1.13 8.80 8.86
CA ARG A 25 0.42 8.82 7.57
C ARG A 25 1.28 9.40 6.44
N LYS A 26 2.02 10.47 6.74
CA LYS A 26 2.95 11.10 5.78
C LYS A 26 4.10 10.17 5.42
N ALA A 27 4.67 9.47 6.41
CA ALA A 27 5.72 8.49 6.16
C ALA A 27 5.21 7.31 5.32
N ALA A 28 3.97 6.86 5.54
CA ALA A 28 3.36 5.81 4.71
C ALA A 28 3.24 6.23 3.24
N VAL A 29 2.79 7.45 2.96
CA VAL A 29 2.68 7.98 1.59
C VAL A 29 4.05 8.17 0.96
N ALA A 30 5.00 8.79 1.67
CA ALA A 30 6.36 8.94 1.16
C ALA A 30 7.01 7.59 0.83
N LEU A 31 6.82 6.57 1.69
CA LEU A 31 7.31 5.23 1.43
C LEU A 31 6.63 4.59 0.21
N TYR A 32 5.31 4.75 0.09
CA TYR A 32 4.54 4.26 -1.05
C TYR A 32 5.01 4.87 -2.37
N ASP A 33 5.25 6.18 -2.38
CA ASP A 33 5.73 6.91 -3.56
C ASP A 33 7.13 6.42 -3.99
N GLU A 34 8.05 6.20 -3.04
CA GLU A 34 9.38 5.64 -3.34
C GLU A 34 9.29 4.19 -3.85
N ILE A 35 8.42 3.35 -3.28
CA ILE A 35 8.22 1.98 -3.77
C ILE A 35 7.71 1.99 -5.21
N ILE A 36 6.76 2.87 -5.54
CA ILE A 36 6.19 2.94 -6.91
C ILE A 36 7.18 3.49 -7.92
N LYS A 37 8.09 4.39 -7.52
CA LYS A 37 9.20 4.80 -8.41
C LYS A 37 10.08 3.62 -8.81
N LEU A 38 10.28 2.67 -7.90
CA LEU A 38 11.07 1.46 -8.16
C LEU A 38 10.24 0.39 -8.91
N ARG A 39 8.95 0.27 -8.59
CA ARG A 39 8.00 -0.67 -9.21
C ARG A 39 6.69 0.00 -9.60
N PRO A 40 6.64 0.66 -10.76
CA PRO A 40 5.45 1.39 -11.20
C PRO A 40 4.22 0.49 -11.41
N ASP A 41 4.45 -0.77 -11.76
CA ASP A 41 3.46 -1.81 -12.01
C ASP A 41 2.70 -2.27 -10.74
N TRP A 42 3.22 -1.96 -9.56
CA TRP A 42 2.54 -2.31 -8.31
C TRP A 42 1.44 -1.34 -7.93
N HIS A 43 1.43 -0.14 -8.54
CA HIS A 43 0.39 0.86 -8.33
C HIS A 43 -0.84 0.56 -9.19
N ASP A 44 -2.01 0.74 -8.59
CA ASP A 44 -3.26 0.88 -9.34
C ASP A 44 -4.23 1.77 -8.54
N PRO A 45 -5.08 2.59 -9.17
CA PRO A 45 -6.13 3.34 -8.48
C PRO A 45 -7.31 2.47 -8.00
N ASP A 46 -7.64 1.37 -8.66
CA ASP A 46 -8.71 0.46 -8.26
C ASP A 46 -8.31 -0.31 -6.99
N VAL A 47 -9.20 -0.35 -6.00
CA VAL A 47 -9.01 -1.08 -4.74
C VAL A 47 -8.86 -2.58 -4.93
N ASN A 48 -9.32 -3.14 -6.05
CA ASN A 48 -9.24 -4.57 -6.37
C ASN A 48 -7.96 -4.94 -7.11
N GLU A 49 -7.32 -3.96 -7.73
CA GLU A 49 -6.09 -4.13 -8.50
C GLU A 49 -4.87 -3.62 -7.74
N GLY A 50 -3.69 -3.70 -8.36
CA GLY A 50 -2.40 -3.31 -7.77
C GLY A 50 -1.91 -4.24 -6.66
N ALA A 51 -0.60 -4.22 -6.43
CA ALA A 51 0.07 -5.04 -5.43
C ALA A 51 0.23 -4.35 -4.07
N ILE A 52 0.24 -3.00 -4.05
CA ILE A 52 0.44 -2.22 -2.82
C ILE A 52 -0.68 -1.19 -2.61
N LYS A 53 -1.18 -1.10 -1.36
CA LYS A 53 -2.23 -0.14 -0.94
C LYS A 53 -1.92 0.43 0.44
N ILE A 54 -2.22 1.71 0.64
CA ILE A 54 -2.13 2.34 1.95
C ILE A 54 -3.48 2.24 2.66
N VAL A 55 -3.47 1.75 3.90
CA VAL A 55 -4.65 1.73 4.76
C VAL A 55 -4.47 2.73 5.89
N MET A 56 -5.24 3.81 5.88
CA MET A 56 -5.25 4.81 6.95
C MET A 56 -6.62 5.48 7.10
N THR A 57 -6.76 6.31 8.13
CA THR A 57 -7.88 7.26 8.25
C THR A 57 -7.49 8.56 7.55
N SER A 58 -8.33 9.02 6.64
CA SER A 58 -8.09 10.21 5.81
C SER A 58 -9.30 11.16 5.90
N PRO A 59 -9.31 12.15 6.81
CA PRO A 59 -10.36 13.18 6.89
C PRO A 59 -10.38 14.12 5.67
N ALA A 60 -11.52 14.80 5.44
CA ALA A 60 -11.67 15.74 4.33
C ALA A 60 -10.70 16.95 4.38
N SER A 61 -10.22 17.30 5.58
CA SER A 61 -9.23 18.37 5.80
C SER A 61 -7.81 17.99 5.39
N ASP A 62 -7.57 16.74 5.01
CA ASP A 62 -6.25 16.29 4.60
C ASP A 62 -5.79 16.93 3.28
N PRO A 63 -4.48 17.10 3.11
CA PRO A 63 -3.92 17.57 1.85
C PRO A 63 -4.10 16.51 0.74
N PRO A 64 -4.04 16.92 -0.55
CA PRO A 64 -4.37 16.05 -1.68
C PRO A 64 -3.63 14.72 -1.70
N GLU A 65 -2.34 14.71 -1.32
CA GLU A 65 -1.50 13.52 -1.29
C GLU A 65 -2.02 12.44 -0.32
N LEU A 66 -2.55 12.83 0.83
CA LEU A 66 -3.15 11.88 1.78
C LEU A 66 -4.57 11.48 1.37
N ARG A 67 -5.27 12.40 0.69
CA ARG A 67 -6.64 12.20 0.21
C ARG A 67 -6.70 11.22 -0.96
N ALA A 68 -5.65 11.14 -1.78
CA ALA A 68 -5.53 10.17 -2.86
C ALA A 68 -5.62 8.71 -2.36
N HIS A 69 -5.27 8.47 -1.10
CA HIS A 69 -5.35 7.15 -0.45
C HIS A 69 -6.55 7.03 0.50
N ALA A 70 -7.55 7.91 0.39
CA ALA A 70 -8.75 7.82 1.20
C ALA A 70 -9.58 6.58 0.78
N LEU A 71 -9.89 5.72 1.75
CA LEU A 71 -10.68 4.51 1.55
C LEU A 71 -11.97 4.57 2.35
N SER A 72 -13.08 4.23 1.71
CA SER A 72 -14.38 3.98 2.36
C SER A 72 -14.33 2.75 3.27
N ALA A 73 -15.31 2.63 4.17
CA ALA A 73 -15.42 1.46 5.04
C ALA A 73 -15.56 0.14 4.24
N ALA A 74 -16.28 0.17 3.11
CA ALA A 74 -16.42 -0.98 2.23
C ALA A 74 -15.07 -1.37 1.59
N GLN A 75 -14.32 -0.38 1.08
CA GLN A 75 -13.00 -0.61 0.50
C GLN A 75 -12.00 -1.18 1.52
N LYS A 76 -12.01 -0.69 2.76
CA LYS A 76 -11.18 -1.25 3.84
C LYS A 76 -11.49 -2.72 4.10
N LYS A 77 -12.77 -3.11 4.11
CA LYS A 77 -13.20 -4.50 4.27
C LYS A 77 -12.78 -5.37 3.07
N THR A 78 -12.77 -4.82 1.86
CA THR A 78 -12.23 -5.51 0.67
C THR A 78 -10.74 -5.77 0.82
N LEU A 79 -9.95 -4.78 1.24
CA LEU A 79 -8.51 -4.97 1.48
C LEU A 79 -8.22 -5.96 2.60
N GLU A 80 -9.03 -5.96 3.66
CA GLU A 80 -8.92 -6.97 4.73
C GLU A 80 -9.11 -8.39 4.21
N LYS A 81 -10.10 -8.61 3.33
CA LYS A 81 -10.29 -9.92 2.67
C LYS A 81 -9.11 -10.27 1.78
N ARG A 82 -8.70 -9.35 0.90
CA ARG A 82 -7.53 -9.52 0.03
C ARG A 82 -6.27 -9.86 0.81
N LEU A 83 -6.10 -9.41 2.05
CA LEU A 83 -4.94 -9.73 2.87
C LEU A 83 -5.01 -11.14 3.50
N LYS A 84 -6.22 -11.65 3.75
CA LYS A 84 -6.46 -12.97 4.38
C LYS A 84 -6.58 -14.12 3.38
N ASP A 85 -6.97 -13.83 2.16
CA ASP A 85 -7.00 -14.78 1.04
C ASP A 85 -5.58 -15.32 0.75
#